data_AF-A0A4D6P204-F1
#
_entry.id   AF-A0A4D6P204-F1
#
_cell.length_a   1.000
_cell.length_b   1.000
_cell.length_c   1.000
_cell.angle_alpha   90.00
_cell.angle_beta   90.00
_cell.angle_gamma   90.00
#
_symmetry.space_group_name_H-M   'P 1'
#
loop_
_entity.id
_entity.type
_entity.pdbx_description
1 polymer ?
#
loop_
_entity_poly.entity_id
_entity_poly.type
_entity_poly.pdbx_seq_one_letter_code
_entity_poly.pdbx_strand_id
1 'polypeptide(L)'
;MKRSDLEKDAAYILDKFKQLDYEIPTSREILKLIFSKLMVVYVFQLVFIILDVFLNAKSGGYHYFDTLVLAFGSNVFFSLIFLMSTYNLASLKLVLGCEITEQSVLLKLVERKINSYSLFLLAVNAFVGCILLWTGESFIGGLGFSWFVTYLISMITLQTSLSRYMTPAVVSSLSKVKELLSASQK
;
A
#
# COMPACT_ATOMS: atom_id res chain seq x y z
N MET A 1 16.75 -10.02 -15.09
CA MET A 1 17.26 -10.76 -13.93
C MET A 1 17.48 -12.19 -14.36
N LYS A 2 18.68 -12.76 -14.18
CA LYS A 2 18.94 -14.16 -14.56
C LYS A 2 18.38 -15.09 -13.50
N ARG A 3 17.94 -16.29 -13.90
CA ARG A 3 17.37 -17.30 -12.99
C ARG A 3 18.32 -17.64 -11.83
N SER A 4 19.62 -17.70 -12.10
CA SER A 4 20.67 -17.96 -11.10
C SER A 4 20.71 -16.92 -9.98
N ASP A 5 20.43 -15.66 -10.28
CA ASP A 5 20.49 -14.56 -9.31
C ASP A 5 19.27 -14.60 -8.39
N LEU A 6 18.13 -15.03 -8.95
CA LEU A 6 16.86 -15.18 -8.23
C LEU A 6 16.89 -16.39 -7.28
N GLU A 7 17.51 -17.49 -7.70
CA GLU A 7 17.72 -18.67 -6.86
C GLU A 7 18.69 -18.39 -5.70
N LYS A 8 19.78 -17.65 -5.95
CA LYS A 8 20.71 -17.20 -4.90
C LYS A 8 20.05 -16.25 -3.91
N ASP A 9 19.26 -15.29 -4.38
CA ASP A 9 18.54 -14.34 -3.53
C ASP A 9 17.46 -15.03 -2.68
N ALA A 10 16.73 -15.99 -3.26
CA ALA A 10 15.76 -16.80 -2.52
C ALA A 10 16.43 -17.69 -1.45
N ALA A 11 17.57 -18.30 -1.77
CA ALA A 11 18.35 -19.07 -0.82
C ALA A 11 18.89 -18.18 0.32
N TYR A 12 19.31 -16.95 0.00
CA TYR A 12 19.74 -15.96 0.99
C TYR A 12 18.61 -15.57 1.96
N ILE A 13 17.42 -15.26 1.44
CA ILE A 13 16.25 -14.94 2.28
C ILE A 13 15.91 -16.12 3.20
N LEU A 14 15.92 -17.35 2.67
CA LEU A 14 15.61 -18.55 3.44
C LEU A 14 16.64 -18.86 4.52
N ASP A 15 17.93 -18.69 4.22
CA ASP A 15 19.01 -18.91 5.18
C ASP A 15 18.97 -17.89 6.32
N LYS A 16 18.71 -16.62 5.99
CA LYS A 16 18.46 -15.58 7.00
C LYS A 16 17.23 -15.90 7.84
N PHE A 17 16.14 -16.34 7.24
CA PHE A 17 14.94 -16.75 7.98
C PHE A 17 15.18 -17.89 8.98
N LYS A 18 16.11 -18.82 8.67
CA LYS A 18 16.47 -19.92 9.58
C LYS A 18 17.35 -19.47 10.75
N GLN A 19 18.16 -18.42 10.53
CA GLN A 19 19.11 -17.91 11.52
C GLN A 19 18.53 -16.79 12.37
N LEU A 20 17.49 -16.10 11.89
CA LEU A 20 16.79 -15.08 12.65
C LEU A 20 15.83 -15.72 13.64
N ASP A 21 16.07 -15.43 14.92
CA ASP A 21 15.07 -15.59 15.96
C ASP A 21 14.05 -14.45 15.78
N TYR A 22 13.10 -14.65 14.87
CA TYR A 22 12.17 -13.60 14.47
C TYR A 22 11.09 -13.41 15.54
N GLU A 23 10.95 -12.19 16.03
CA GLU A 23 9.83 -11.83 16.90
C GLU A 23 8.60 -11.59 16.03
N ILE A 24 7.49 -12.28 16.34
CA ILE A 24 6.23 -12.06 15.62
C ILE A 24 5.71 -10.68 16.01
N PRO A 25 5.59 -9.73 15.06
CA PRO A 25 5.23 -8.36 15.37
C PRO A 25 3.83 -8.30 15.97
N THR A 26 3.68 -7.44 16.98
CA THR A 26 2.38 -7.24 17.62
C THR A 26 1.43 -6.51 16.65
N SER A 27 0.11 -6.76 16.78
CA SER A 27 -0.89 -6.05 15.97
C SER A 27 -0.77 -4.53 16.09
N ARG A 28 -0.28 -4.03 17.24
CA ARG A 28 -0.04 -2.60 17.46
C ARG A 28 1.03 -2.04 16.52
N GLU A 29 2.13 -2.76 16.32
CA GLU A 29 3.24 -2.32 15.47
C GLU A 29 2.83 -2.34 13.99
N ILE A 30 2.11 -3.39 13.58
CA ILE A 30 1.55 -3.51 12.23
C ILE A 30 0.58 -2.34 11.96
N LEU A 31 -0.36 -2.10 12.88
CA LEU A 31 -1.32 -1.02 12.75
C LEU A 31 -0.65 0.35 12.74
N LYS A 32 0.37 0.57 13.59
CA LYS A 32 1.14 1.83 13.62
C LYS A 32 1.76 2.15 12.25
N LEU A 33 2.34 1.15 11.59
CA LEU A 33 2.91 1.32 10.25
C LEU A 33 1.85 1.70 9.21
N ILE A 34 0.70 1.01 9.22
CA ILE A 34 -0.40 1.25 8.28
C ILE A 34 -1.03 2.63 8.51
N PHE A 35 -1.34 2.97 9.77
CA PHE A 35 -1.91 4.26 10.13
C PHE A 35 -0.98 5.42 9.83
N SER A 36 0.34 5.25 9.95
CA SER A 36 1.31 6.27 9.53
C SER A 36 1.18 6.61 8.05
N LYS A 37 0.91 5.62 7.19
CA LYS A 37 0.67 5.85 5.75
C LYS A 37 -0.70 6.44 5.47
N LEU A 38 -1.75 5.98 6.17
CA LEU A 38 -3.09 6.56 6.06
C LEU A 38 -3.12 8.03 6.50
N MET A 39 -2.34 8.41 7.52
CA MET A 39 -2.26 9.80 7.97
C MET A 39 -1.90 10.77 6.84
N VAL A 40 -1.02 10.36 5.91
CA VAL A 40 -0.67 11.17 4.73
C VAL A 40 -1.90 11.44 3.87
N VAL A 41 -2.76 10.45 3.66
CA VAL A 41 -4.00 10.58 2.87
C VAL A 41 -4.99 11.53 3.55
N TYR A 42 -5.16 11.41 4.87
CA TYR A 42 -6.05 12.29 5.62
C TYR A 42 -5.56 13.73 5.68
N VAL A 43 -4.26 13.95 5.89
CA VAL A 43 -3.65 15.30 5.84
C VAL A 43 -3.85 15.89 4.45
N PHE A 44 -3.64 15.10 3.40
CA PHE A 44 -3.86 15.51 2.02
C PHE A 44 -5.31 15.94 1.77
N GLN A 45 -6.28 15.12 2.18
CA GLN A 45 -7.70 15.46 2.07
C GLN A 45 -8.02 16.77 2.80
N LEU A 46 -7.50 16.93 4.02
CA LEU A 46 -7.75 18.10 4.85
C LEU A 46 -7.19 19.38 4.20
N VAL A 47 -6.00 19.32 3.59
CA VAL A 47 -5.43 20.45 2.82
C VAL A 47 -6.37 20.85 1.68
N PHE A 48 -6.89 19.88 0.93
CA PHE A 48 -7.80 20.16 -0.17
C PHE A 48 -9.17 20.71 0.28
N ILE A 49 -9.71 20.23 1.40
CA ILE A 49 -10.94 20.79 1.99
C ILE A 49 -10.70 22.25 2.42
N ILE A 50 -9.57 22.54 3.06
CA ILE A 50 -9.21 23.91 3.45
C ILE A 50 -9.13 24.81 2.21
N LEU A 51 -8.45 24.36 1.15
CA LEU A 51 -8.35 25.11 -0.11
C LEU A 51 -9.71 25.35 -0.75
N ASP A 52 -10.58 24.34 -0.77
CA ASP A 52 -11.94 24.46 -1.29
C ASP A 52 -12.74 25.53 -0.52
N VAL A 53 -12.69 25.48 0.81
CA VAL A 53 -13.33 26.49 1.67
C VAL A 53 -12.78 27.90 1.39
N PHE A 54 -11.46 28.08 1.28
CA PHE A 54 -10.88 29.39 1.00
C PHE A 54 -11.28 29.97 -0.36
N LEU A 55 -11.43 29.12 -1.39
CA LEU A 55 -11.79 29.54 -2.74
C LEU A 55 -13.29 29.82 -2.87
N ASN A 56 -14.13 28.99 -2.24
CA ASN A 56 -15.57 28.96 -2.50
C ASN A 56 -16.43 29.55 -1.36
N ALA A 57 -15.89 29.82 -0.17
CA ALA A 57 -16.68 30.37 0.96
C ALA A 57 -17.31 31.75 0.71
N LYS A 58 -16.89 32.47 -0.34
CA LYS A 58 -17.43 33.80 -0.68
C LYS A 58 -18.85 33.74 -1.29
N SER A 59 -19.35 32.58 -1.70
CA SER A 59 -20.66 32.46 -2.35
C SER A 59 -21.86 32.43 -1.37
N GLY A 60 -21.61 32.36 -0.06
CA GLY A 60 -22.67 32.40 0.96
C GLY A 60 -23.51 31.11 1.08
N GLY A 61 -23.26 30.09 0.25
CA GLY A 61 -24.04 28.85 0.19
C GLY A 61 -23.24 27.56 0.41
N TYR A 62 -22.02 27.63 0.94
CA TYR A 62 -21.15 26.45 1.00
C TYR A 62 -21.68 25.37 1.96
N HIS A 63 -21.89 24.16 1.43
CA HIS A 63 -22.42 23.00 2.16
C HIS A 63 -21.30 22.29 2.95
N TYR A 64 -20.87 22.90 4.05
CA TYR A 64 -19.77 22.39 4.90
C TYR A 64 -20.03 20.98 5.42
N PHE A 65 -21.24 20.73 5.93
CA PHE A 65 -21.58 19.45 6.56
C PHE A 65 -21.58 18.31 5.55
N ASP A 66 -22.20 18.51 4.39
CA ASP A 66 -22.29 17.49 3.34
C ASP A 66 -20.91 17.15 2.77
N THR A 67 -20.07 18.17 2.58
CA THR A 67 -18.69 17.99 2.12
C THR A 67 -17.85 17.19 3.12
N LEU A 68 -17.98 17.48 4.42
CA LEU A 68 -17.26 16.74 5.46
C LEU A 68 -17.75 15.30 5.56
N VAL A 69 -19.05 15.07 5.57
CA VAL A 69 -19.64 13.72 5.65
C VAL A 69 -19.21 12.89 4.44
N LEU A 70 -19.24 13.46 3.23
CA LEU A 70 -18.86 12.76 2.01
C LEU A 70 -17.34 12.47 1.97
N ALA A 71 -16.52 13.46 2.32
CA ALA A 71 -15.06 13.32 2.35
C ALA A 71 -14.60 12.28 3.39
N PHE A 72 -15.07 12.40 4.63
CA PHE A 72 -14.68 11.49 5.71
C PHE A 72 -15.30 10.11 5.53
N GLY A 73 -16.57 10.02 5.13
CA GLY A 73 -17.25 8.74 4.90
C GLY A 73 -16.56 7.91 3.82
N SER A 74 -16.23 8.52 2.68
CA SER A 74 -15.51 7.84 1.60
C SER A 74 -14.08 7.46 1.99
N ASN A 75 -13.38 8.30 2.77
CA ASN A 75 -12.05 7.98 3.28
C ASN A 75 -12.04 6.85 4.31
N VAL A 76 -13.08 6.71 5.14
CA VAL A 76 -13.21 5.56 6.05
C VAL A 76 -13.32 4.27 5.23
N PHE A 77 -14.11 4.29 4.16
CA PHE A 77 -14.24 3.12 3.28
C PHE A 77 -12.91 2.75 2.61
N PHE A 78 -12.20 3.72 2.05
CA PHE A 78 -10.84 3.52 1.53
C PHE A 78 -9.90 2.94 2.59
N SER A 79 -9.92 3.49 3.81
CA SER A 79 -9.04 3.08 4.90
C SER A 79 -9.25 1.63 5.33
N LEU A 80 -10.50 1.16 5.37
CA LEU A 80 -10.82 -0.24 5.68
C LEU A 80 -10.19 -1.19 4.64
N ILE A 81 -10.33 -0.86 3.36
CA ILE A 81 -9.80 -1.69 2.27
C ILE A 81 -8.28 -1.65 2.25
N PHE A 82 -7.67 -0.48 2.46
CA PHE A 82 -6.23 -0.32 2.61
C PHE A 82 -5.67 -1.13 3.78
N LEU A 83 -6.37 -1.13 4.92
CA LEU A 83 -6.01 -1.89 6.10
C LEU A 83 -6.02 -3.40 5.80
N MET A 84 -7.13 -3.94 5.29
CA MET A 84 -7.28 -5.37 5.02
C MET A 84 -6.23 -5.89 4.03
N SER A 85 -5.94 -5.13 2.98
CA SER A 85 -5.00 -5.52 1.93
C SER A 85 -3.54 -5.37 2.32
N THR A 86 -3.20 -4.40 3.18
CA THR A 86 -1.81 -4.10 3.55
C THR A 86 -1.36 -4.83 4.82
N TYR A 87 -2.28 -5.35 5.65
CA TYR A 87 -1.97 -5.99 6.92
C TYR A 87 -0.91 -7.11 6.79
N ASN A 88 -1.13 -8.04 5.87
CA ASN A 88 -0.20 -9.16 5.66
C ASN A 88 1.16 -8.70 5.13
N LEU A 89 1.18 -7.70 4.24
CA LEU A 89 2.41 -7.13 3.69
C LEU A 89 3.21 -6.37 4.77
N ALA A 90 2.51 -5.63 5.64
CA ALA A 90 3.11 -4.92 6.77
C ALA A 90 3.70 -5.89 7.80
N SER A 91 2.98 -6.97 8.12
CA SER A 91 3.48 -8.04 9.00
C SER A 91 4.75 -8.68 8.42
N LEU A 92 4.72 -9.06 7.14
CA LEU A 92 5.88 -9.64 6.46
C LEU A 92 7.09 -8.70 6.47
N LYS A 93 6.87 -7.41 6.20
CA LYS A 93 7.94 -6.39 6.22
C LYS A 93 8.55 -6.24 7.61
N LEU A 94 7.76 -6.31 8.67
CA LEU A 94 8.25 -6.21 10.05
C LEU A 94 9.05 -7.46 10.45
N VAL A 95 8.58 -8.66 10.11
CA VAL A 95 9.29 -9.94 10.39
C VAL A 95 10.63 -10.01 9.65
N LEU A 96 10.66 -9.62 8.38
CA LEU A 96 11.89 -9.63 7.58
C LEU A 96 12.91 -8.59 8.06
N GLY A 97 12.48 -7.52 8.72
CA GLY A 97 13.34 -6.40 9.08
C GLY A 97 13.84 -5.60 7.86
N CYS A 98 14.29 -4.38 8.11
CA CYS A 98 14.80 -3.50 7.04
C CYS A 98 16.11 -4.03 6.44
N GLU A 99 16.96 -4.68 7.23
CA GLU A 99 18.27 -5.18 6.76
C GLU A 99 18.16 -6.24 5.66
N ILE A 100 17.28 -7.24 5.84
CA ILE A 100 17.08 -8.29 4.82
C ILE A 100 16.38 -7.69 3.59
N THR A 101 15.42 -6.79 3.81
CA THR A 101 14.67 -6.14 2.74
C THR A 101 15.58 -5.32 1.82
N GLU A 102 16.59 -4.65 2.36
CA GLU A 102 17.52 -3.81 1.60
C GLU A 102 18.61 -4.60 0.87
N GLN A 103 18.99 -5.76 1.42
CA GLN A 103 20.03 -6.64 0.87
C GLN A 103 19.48 -7.61 -0.18
N SER A 104 18.22 -8.06 -0.05
CA SER A 104 17.59 -8.91 -1.04
C SER A 104 17.19 -8.11 -2.29
N VAL A 105 17.56 -8.64 -3.46
CA VAL A 105 17.20 -8.04 -4.76
C VAL A 105 15.69 -8.13 -5.02
N LEU A 106 15.05 -9.26 -4.68
CA LEU A 106 13.61 -9.47 -4.82
C LEU A 106 12.81 -8.53 -3.92
N LEU A 107 13.13 -8.49 -2.62
CA LEU A 107 12.40 -7.68 -1.66
C LEU A 107 12.54 -6.19 -1.98
N LYS A 108 13.74 -5.75 -2.34
CA LYS A 108 14.00 -4.38 -2.79
C LYS A 108 13.24 -4.02 -4.07
N LEU A 109 13.08 -4.97 -5.00
CA LEU A 109 12.30 -4.76 -6.23
C LEU A 109 10.81 -4.62 -5.92
N VAL A 110 10.28 -5.46 -5.02
CA VAL A 110 8.89 -5.37 -4.55
C VAL A 110 8.66 -4.04 -3.83
N GLU A 111 9.55 -3.65 -2.92
CA GLU A 111 9.44 -2.38 -2.19
C GLU A 111 9.51 -1.17 -3.13
N ARG A 112 10.46 -1.15 -4.08
CA ARG A 112 10.54 -0.09 -5.10
C ARG A 112 9.25 0.03 -5.89
N LYS A 113 8.64 -1.11 -6.25
CA LYS A 113 7.38 -1.13 -6.99
C LYS A 113 6.22 -0.59 -6.15
N ILE A 114 6.08 -1.03 -4.90
CA ILE A 114 5.09 -0.50 -3.95
C ILE A 114 5.25 1.01 -3.77
N ASN A 115 6.49 1.50 -3.60
CA ASN A 115 6.77 2.93 -3.46
C ASN A 115 6.42 3.71 -4.73
N SER A 116 6.72 3.16 -5.91
CA SER A 116 6.35 3.76 -7.19
C SER A 116 4.84 3.88 -7.36
N TYR A 117 4.08 2.83 -7.02
CA TYR A 117 2.61 2.88 -7.06
C TYR A 117 2.05 3.83 -6.00
N SER A 118 2.66 3.90 -4.81
CA SER A 118 2.25 4.85 -3.77
C SER A 118 2.44 6.30 -4.23
N LEU A 119 3.56 6.61 -4.90
CA LEU A 119 3.81 7.94 -5.46
C LEU A 119 2.87 8.25 -6.63
N PHE A 120 2.63 7.27 -7.51
CA PHE A 120 1.64 7.41 -8.58
C PHE A 120 0.25 7.73 -8.02
N LEU A 121 -0.16 7.02 -6.97
CA LEU A 121 -1.44 7.21 -6.31
C LEU A 121 -1.57 8.61 -5.71
N LEU A 122 -0.52 9.12 -5.06
CA LEU A 122 -0.46 10.51 -4.59
C LEU A 122 -0.56 11.52 -5.75
N ALA A 123 0.18 11.31 -6.82
CA ALA A 123 0.22 12.22 -7.97
C ALA A 123 -1.14 12.29 -8.69
N VAL A 124 -1.79 11.15 -8.93
CA VAL A 124 -3.12 11.09 -9.57
C VAL A 124 -4.17 11.76 -8.68
N ASN A 125 -4.19 11.47 -7.37
CA ASN A 125 -5.16 12.11 -6.49
C ASN A 125 -4.90 13.60 -6.29
N ALA A 126 -3.66 14.07 -6.40
CA ALA A 126 -3.36 15.50 -6.48
C ALA A 126 -3.94 16.14 -7.73
N PHE A 127 -3.76 15.51 -8.88
CA PHE A 127 -4.32 15.99 -10.13
C PHE A 127 -5.85 16.01 -10.10
N VAL A 128 -6.49 14.94 -9.62
CA VAL A 128 -7.95 14.86 -9.43
C VAL A 128 -8.42 15.93 -8.45
N GLY A 129 -7.74 16.11 -7.32
CA GLY A 129 -8.05 17.15 -6.35
C GLY A 129 -8.06 18.55 -6.97
N CYS A 130 -7.05 18.88 -7.80
CA CYS A 130 -7.01 20.17 -8.50
C CYS A 130 -8.18 20.35 -9.49
N ILE A 131 -8.58 19.28 -10.20
CA ILE A 131 -9.74 19.33 -11.10
C ILE A 131 -11.03 19.55 -10.31
N LEU A 132 -11.19 18.86 -9.18
CA LEU A 132 -12.36 18.99 -8.32
C LEU A 132 -12.47 20.40 -7.73
N LEU A 133 -11.34 21.00 -7.31
CA LEU A 133 -11.30 22.41 -6.87
C LEU A 133 -11.73 23.39 -7.97
N TRP A 134 -11.42 23.11 -9.24
CA TRP A 134 -11.85 23.96 -10.36
C TRP A 134 -13.35 23.79 -10.64
N THR A 135 -13.88 22.58 -10.51
CA THR A 135 -15.23 22.22 -11.01
C THR A 135 -16.33 22.97 -10.26
N GLY A 136 -16.17 23.20 -8.96
CA GLY A 136 -17.08 24.00 -8.16
C GLY A 136 -17.10 23.59 -6.70
N GLU A 137 -18.04 24.16 -5.96
CA GLU A 137 -18.15 23.98 -4.51
C GLU A 137 -18.50 22.54 -4.12
N SER A 138 -17.95 22.07 -3.00
CA SER A 138 -18.30 20.78 -2.37
C SER A 138 -17.95 19.52 -3.17
N PHE A 139 -17.47 19.65 -4.42
CA PHE A 139 -17.00 18.52 -5.24
C PHE A 139 -15.77 17.83 -4.63
N ILE A 140 -15.03 18.53 -3.77
CA ILE A 140 -13.88 17.96 -3.07
C ILE A 140 -14.25 16.80 -2.13
N GLY A 141 -15.53 16.71 -1.73
CA GLY A 141 -16.05 15.55 -1.01
C GLY A 141 -15.88 14.23 -1.78
N GLY A 142 -15.84 14.28 -3.11
CA GLY A 142 -15.59 13.14 -3.98
C GLY A 142 -14.13 12.65 -4.02
N LEU A 143 -13.18 13.40 -3.46
CA LEU A 143 -11.76 13.04 -3.48
C LEU A 143 -11.50 11.72 -2.74
N GLY A 144 -12.22 11.43 -1.65
CA GLY A 144 -12.11 10.14 -0.95
C GLY A 144 -12.55 8.94 -1.80
N PHE A 145 -13.50 9.13 -2.71
CA PHE A 145 -13.86 8.11 -3.70
C PHE A 145 -12.76 7.93 -4.76
N SER A 146 -12.10 9.01 -5.17
CA SER A 146 -10.92 8.93 -6.05
C SER A 146 -9.79 8.11 -5.41
N TRP A 147 -9.51 8.32 -4.11
CA TRP A 147 -8.53 7.50 -3.37
C TRP A 147 -8.86 6.01 -3.44
N PHE A 148 -10.12 5.67 -3.26
CA PHE A 148 -10.59 4.29 -3.36
C PHE A 148 -10.39 3.68 -4.76
N VAL A 149 -10.85 4.36 -5.80
CA VAL A 149 -10.78 3.85 -7.19
C VAL A 149 -9.33 3.72 -7.66
N THR A 150 -8.52 4.75 -7.43
CA THR A 150 -7.10 4.76 -7.83
C THR A 150 -6.30 3.71 -7.08
N TYR A 151 -6.64 3.43 -5.82
CA TYR A 151 -6.05 2.35 -5.04
C TYR A 151 -6.40 0.97 -5.61
N LEU A 152 -7.67 0.71 -5.94
CA LEU A 152 -8.07 -0.54 -6.56
C LEU A 152 -7.32 -0.81 -7.86
N ILE A 153 -7.25 0.19 -8.74
CA ILE A 153 -6.52 0.08 -10.01
C ILE A 153 -5.04 -0.21 -9.75
N SER A 154 -4.43 0.50 -8.80
CA SER A 154 -3.02 0.29 -8.43
C SER A 154 -2.77 -1.11 -7.88
N MET A 155 -3.68 -1.62 -7.04
CA MET A 155 -3.56 -2.96 -6.45
C MET A 155 -3.70 -4.05 -7.51
N ILE A 156 -4.69 -3.95 -8.39
CA ILE A 156 -4.87 -4.90 -9.51
C ILE A 156 -3.62 -4.89 -10.40
N THR A 157 -3.13 -3.70 -10.76
CA THR A 157 -1.94 -3.58 -11.63
C THR A 157 -0.69 -4.14 -10.93
N LEU A 158 -0.53 -3.88 -9.63
CA LEU A 158 0.55 -4.45 -8.82
C LEU A 158 0.47 -5.98 -8.83
N GLN A 159 -0.70 -6.55 -8.53
CA GLN A 159 -0.93 -8.00 -8.53
C GLN A 159 -0.65 -8.63 -9.90
N THR A 160 -1.18 -8.07 -10.99
CA THR A 160 -0.91 -8.53 -12.36
C THR A 160 0.58 -8.47 -12.68
N SER A 161 1.26 -7.42 -12.22
CA SER A 161 2.69 -7.25 -12.47
C SER A 161 3.57 -8.20 -11.64
N LEU A 162 3.11 -8.62 -10.45
CA LEU A 162 3.79 -9.60 -9.60
C LEU A 162 3.50 -11.04 -10.05
N SER A 163 2.31 -11.31 -10.57
CA SER A 163 1.91 -12.62 -11.11
C SER A 163 2.87 -13.12 -12.19
N ARG A 164 3.45 -12.22 -13.00
CA ARG A 164 4.48 -12.57 -14.02
C ARG A 164 5.75 -13.19 -13.43
N TYR A 165 6.05 -12.95 -12.15
CA TYR A 165 7.20 -13.53 -11.45
C TYR A 165 6.85 -14.87 -10.77
N MET A 166 5.57 -15.17 -10.57
CA MET A 166 5.06 -16.45 -10.04
C MET A 166 4.91 -17.48 -11.16
N THR A 167 6.02 -17.77 -11.86
CA THR A 167 6.02 -18.79 -12.91
C THR A 167 5.87 -20.20 -12.31
N PRO A 168 5.36 -21.20 -13.05
CA PRO A 168 5.21 -22.58 -12.55
C PRO A 168 6.49 -23.17 -11.96
N ALA A 169 7.66 -22.78 -12.48
CA ALA A 169 8.96 -23.20 -11.97
C ALA A 169 9.28 -22.64 -10.56
N VAL A 170 8.91 -21.38 -10.30
CA VAL A 170 9.08 -20.75 -8.97
C VAL A 170 8.11 -21.36 -7.96
N VAL A 171 6.86 -21.61 -8.38
CA VAL A 171 5.85 -22.28 -7.55
C VAL A 171 6.27 -23.72 -7.22
N SER A 172 6.79 -24.46 -8.19
CA SER A 172 7.33 -25.82 -7.96
C SER A 172 8.51 -25.81 -6.98
N SER A 173 9.40 -24.81 -7.09
CA SER A 173 10.54 -24.67 -6.17
C SER A 173 10.11 -24.32 -4.75
N LEU A 174 9.13 -23.43 -4.59
CA LEU A 174 8.48 -23.15 -3.30
C LEU A 174 7.80 -24.39 -2.71
N SER A 175 7.13 -25.19 -3.55
CA SER A 175 6.52 -26.46 -3.12
C SER A 175 7.56 -27.45 -2.61
N LYS A 176 8.70 -27.58 -3.29
CA LYS A 176 9.82 -28.43 -2.84
C LYS A 176 10.43 -27.94 -1.52
N VAL A 177 10.57 -26.63 -1.35
CA VAL A 177 11.04 -26.05 -0.07
C VAL A 177 10.04 -26.30 1.05
N LYS A 178 8.74 -26.18 0.77
CA LYS A 178 7.67 -26.54 1.71
C LYS A 178 7.73 -28.02 2.08
N GLU A 179 7.91 -28.91 1.11
CA GLU A 179 8.06 -30.35 1.34
C GLU A 179 9.27 -30.63 2.25
N LEU A 180 10.42 -30.03 1.97
CA LEU A 180 11.64 -30.16 2.78
C LEU A 180 11.46 -29.63 4.20
N LEU A 181 10.78 -28.49 4.38
CA LEU A 181 10.48 -27.93 5.70
C LEU A 181 9.44 -28.78 6.46
N SER A 182 8.46 -29.36 5.77
CA SER A 182 7.48 -30.28 6.39
C SER A 182 8.07 -31.65 6.72
N ALA A 183 9.04 -32.12 5.94
CA ALA A 183 9.76 -33.36 6.20
C ALA A 183 10.74 -33.23 7.37
N SER A 184 11.18 -32.00 7.68
CA SER A 184 12.02 -31.69 8.85
C SER A 184 11.27 -31.78 10.19
N GLN A 185 9.96 -32.06 10.19
CA GLN A 185 9.13 -32.19 11.39
C GLN A 185 9.04 -33.64 11.95
N LYS A 186 10.06 -34.47 11.72
CA LYS A 186 10.23 -35.77 12.37
C LYS A 186 11.54 -35.85 13.14
#